data_AF-A0A1F7PR46-F1
#
_entry.id   AF-A0A1F7PR46-F1
#
_cell.length_a   1.000
_cell.length_b   1.000
_cell.length_c   1.000
_cell.angle_alpha   90.00
_cell.angle_beta   90.00
_cell.angle_gamma   90.00
#
_symmetry.space_group_name_H-M   'P 1'
#
loop_
_entity.id
_entity.type
_entity.pdbx_description
1 polymer ?
#
loop_
_entity_poly.entity_id
_entity_poly.type
_entity_poly.pdbx_seq_one_letter_code
_entity_poly.pdbx_strand_id
1 'polypeptide(L)'
;MARRRKGPDLRTIKGRIAEALVESMFRRALYRMTRFGRESDLRGILRVGRDEDFVPDFLALKGDLARRDAPGVYQTFMIEVKYRADLDRYLGLQQREGENSPLAKSKSKWPNLYVVFVTDRPGEGRSCFQALDVRSYAPGEPVKTQPLYEIAALEIYPNNVIEHEELARQLFGLLASLSAPSR
;
A
#
# COMPACT_ATOMS: atom_id res chain seq x y z
N MET A 1 -15.48 -39.57 0.54
CA MET A 1 -14.86 -38.43 1.25
C MET A 1 -15.28 -37.13 0.58
N ALA A 2 -16.13 -36.33 1.23
CA ALA A 2 -16.55 -35.04 0.70
C ALA A 2 -15.40 -34.02 0.83
N ARG A 3 -14.94 -33.49 -0.29
CA ARG A 3 -13.89 -32.46 -0.36
C ARG A 3 -14.46 -31.18 0.28
N ARG A 4 -14.09 -30.87 1.53
CA ARG A 4 -14.39 -29.58 2.17
C ARG A 4 -13.93 -28.48 1.21
N ARG A 5 -14.86 -27.68 0.67
CA ARG A 5 -14.51 -26.47 -0.08
C ARG A 5 -13.68 -25.59 0.86
N LYS A 6 -12.42 -25.34 0.51
CA LYS A 6 -11.58 -24.39 1.22
C LYS A 6 -12.26 -23.03 1.08
N GLY A 7 -12.71 -22.46 2.20
CA GLY A 7 -13.33 -21.14 2.21
C GLY A 7 -12.40 -20.09 1.59
N PRO A 8 -12.95 -18.94 1.16
CA PRO A 8 -12.15 -17.87 0.57
C PRO A 8 -11.03 -17.43 1.53
N ASP A 9 -9.82 -17.23 1.01
CA ASP A 9 -8.73 -16.66 1.79
C ASP A 9 -8.98 -15.16 2.02
N LEU A 10 -9.58 -14.86 3.17
CA LEU A 10 -10.00 -13.52 3.54
C LEU A 10 -8.82 -12.54 3.64
N ARG A 11 -7.62 -13.01 4.01
CA ARG A 11 -6.44 -12.15 4.05
C ARG A 11 -6.06 -11.69 2.66
N THR A 12 -6.09 -12.60 1.68
CA THR A 12 -5.85 -12.28 0.28
C THR A 12 -6.93 -11.35 -0.28
N ILE A 13 -8.20 -11.56 0.07
CA ILE A 13 -9.29 -10.65 -0.34
C ILE A 13 -9.09 -9.25 0.24
N LYS A 14 -8.78 -9.14 1.55
CA LYS A 14 -8.51 -7.85 2.18
C LYS A 14 -7.30 -7.14 1.55
N GLY A 15 -6.27 -7.89 1.17
CA GLY A 15 -5.13 -7.37 0.40
C GLY A 15 -5.56 -6.75 -0.94
N ARG A 16 -6.38 -7.46 -1.72
CA ARG A 16 -6.87 -6.96 -3.01
C ARG A 16 -7.81 -5.75 -2.88
N ILE A 17 -8.63 -5.72 -1.83
CA ILE A 17 -9.46 -4.55 -1.51
C ILE A 17 -8.58 -3.37 -1.12
N ALA A 18 -7.55 -3.59 -0.29
CA ALA A 18 -6.60 -2.55 0.07
C ALA A 18 -5.90 -1.94 -1.16
N GLU A 19 -5.39 -2.78 -2.08
CA GLU A 19 -4.83 -2.33 -3.37
C GLU A 19 -5.81 -1.44 -4.14
N ALA A 20 -7.07 -1.88 -4.28
CA ALA A 20 -8.09 -1.16 -5.03
C ALA A 20 -8.48 0.19 -4.40
N LEU A 21 -8.58 0.25 -3.06
CA LEU A 21 -8.88 1.48 -2.34
C LEU A 21 -7.75 2.50 -2.49
N VAL A 22 -6.49 2.07 -2.34
CA VAL A 22 -5.34 2.95 -2.52
C VAL A 22 -5.28 3.45 -3.97
N GLU A 23 -5.45 2.57 -4.96
CA GLU A 23 -5.47 2.99 -6.36
C GLU A 23 -6.57 4.02 -6.64
N SER A 24 -7.78 3.81 -6.09
CA SER A 24 -8.90 4.75 -6.21
C SER A 24 -8.54 6.13 -5.63
N MET A 25 -7.90 6.18 -4.47
CA MET A 25 -7.46 7.44 -3.88
C MET A 25 -6.45 8.16 -4.77
N PHE A 26 -5.44 7.45 -5.26
CA PHE A 26 -4.43 8.04 -6.15
C PHE A 26 -5.06 8.53 -7.46
N ARG A 27 -5.97 7.76 -8.07
CA ARG A 27 -6.68 8.19 -9.29
C ARG A 27 -7.51 9.45 -9.05
N ARG A 28 -8.20 9.57 -7.91
CA ARG A 28 -8.91 10.79 -7.51
C ARG A 28 -7.97 11.98 -7.25
N ALA A 29 -6.74 11.71 -6.85
CA ALA A 29 -5.67 12.71 -6.77
C ALA A 29 -4.97 12.97 -8.13
N LEU A 30 -5.60 12.57 -9.23
CA LEU A 30 -5.16 12.78 -10.62
C LEU A 30 -3.89 12.04 -11.03
N TYR A 31 -3.55 10.96 -10.30
CA TYR A 31 -2.47 10.07 -10.72
C TYR A 31 -2.94 9.12 -11.82
N ARG A 32 -2.05 8.86 -12.79
CA ARG A 32 -2.14 7.69 -13.65
C ARG A 32 -1.47 6.52 -12.92
N MET A 33 -2.24 5.48 -12.66
CA MET A 33 -1.80 4.30 -11.93
C MET A 33 -1.61 3.12 -12.89
N THR A 34 -0.44 2.50 -12.83
CA THR A 34 -0.09 1.29 -13.59
C THR A 34 0.24 0.18 -12.59
N ARG A 35 -0.43 -0.98 -12.70
CA ARG A 35 -0.21 -2.13 -11.80
C ARG A 35 0.96 -2.98 -12.30
N PHE A 36 1.97 -3.19 -11.47
CA PHE A 36 3.06 -4.10 -11.82
C PHE A 36 2.58 -5.57 -11.78
N GLY A 37 3.16 -6.43 -12.62
CA GLY A 37 2.93 -7.88 -12.62
C GLY A 37 1.61 -8.37 -13.25
N ARG A 38 0.57 -7.53 -13.38
CA ARG A 38 -0.70 -7.86 -14.05
C ARG A 38 -0.83 -7.29 -15.47
N GLU A 39 -0.18 -6.17 -15.76
CA GLU A 39 -0.12 -5.62 -17.12
C GLU A 39 1.10 -6.19 -17.86
N SER A 40 0.89 -6.68 -19.09
CA SER A 40 1.90 -7.35 -19.92
C SER A 40 3.14 -6.49 -20.19
N ASP A 41 2.96 -5.18 -20.22
CA ASP A 41 3.90 -4.25 -20.83
C ASP A 41 5.07 -3.90 -19.89
N LEU A 42 4.87 -4.01 -18.57
CA LEU A 42 5.92 -3.78 -17.57
C LEU A 42 6.72 -5.03 -17.20
N ARG A 43 6.24 -6.22 -17.58
CA ARG A 43 6.98 -7.48 -17.34
C ARG A 43 8.30 -7.51 -18.11
N GLY A 44 8.36 -6.88 -19.30
CA GLY A 44 9.57 -6.81 -20.11
C GLY A 44 10.66 -5.92 -19.50
N ILE A 45 10.29 -4.80 -18.90
CA ILE A 45 11.22 -3.83 -18.30
C ILE A 45 11.78 -4.37 -16.97
N LEU A 46 10.96 -5.04 -16.17
CA LEU A 46 11.39 -5.66 -14.91
C LEU A 46 12.24 -6.92 -15.09
N ARG A 47 12.19 -7.57 -16.27
CA ARG A 47 12.97 -8.77 -16.60
C ARG A 47 14.47 -8.53 -16.79
N VAL A 48 14.94 -7.27 -16.80
CA VAL A 48 16.36 -6.93 -16.91
C VAL A 48 17.09 -6.99 -15.56
N GLY A 49 16.41 -7.28 -14.45
CA GLY A 49 17.02 -7.58 -13.15
C GLY A 49 16.71 -9.02 -12.72
N ARG A 50 17.74 -9.82 -12.45
CA ARG A 50 17.65 -11.23 -11.99
C ARG A 50 17.10 -11.41 -10.56
N ASP A 51 16.11 -10.63 -10.14
CA ASP A 51 15.55 -10.73 -8.78
C ASP A 51 14.01 -10.69 -8.85
N GLU A 52 13.40 -11.87 -8.87
CA GLU A 52 11.93 -12.05 -8.91
C GLU A 52 11.25 -11.73 -7.56
N ASP A 53 12.01 -11.41 -6.51
CA ASP A 53 11.53 -11.55 -5.13
C ASP A 53 10.70 -10.40 -4.56
N PHE A 54 10.68 -9.21 -5.20
CA PHE A 54 9.83 -8.10 -4.73
C PHE A 54 9.72 -6.97 -5.78
N VAL A 55 8.51 -6.75 -6.30
CA VAL A 55 8.15 -5.65 -7.20
C VAL A 55 7.03 -4.83 -6.54
N PRO A 56 7.11 -3.48 -6.55
CA PRO A 56 6.04 -2.64 -6.02
C PRO A 56 4.68 -2.96 -6.65
N ASP A 57 3.56 -2.72 -5.97
CA ASP A 57 2.23 -2.94 -6.54
C ASP A 57 1.90 -1.95 -7.68
N PHE A 58 2.33 -0.69 -7.58
CA PHE A 58 2.01 0.35 -8.54
C PHE A 58 3.18 1.24 -8.94
N LEU A 59 3.15 1.67 -10.20
CA LEU A 59 3.78 2.91 -10.68
C LEU A 59 2.71 4.00 -10.75
N ALA A 60 2.92 5.10 -10.03
CA ALA A 60 2.02 6.25 -9.99
C ALA A 60 2.68 7.45 -10.67
N LEU A 61 2.03 8.01 -11.69
CA LEU A 61 2.50 9.17 -12.44
C LEU A 61 1.59 10.36 -12.19
N LYS A 62 2.14 11.48 -11.72
CA LYS A 62 1.41 12.74 -11.56
C LYS A 62 1.96 13.80 -12.50
N GLY A 63 1.10 14.35 -13.34
CA GLY A 63 1.49 15.45 -14.21
C GLY A 63 1.65 16.74 -13.41
N ASP A 64 2.66 17.55 -13.76
CA ASP A 64 2.79 18.90 -13.24
C ASP A 64 1.71 19.81 -13.84
N LEU A 65 0.65 20.09 -13.07
CA LEU A 65 -0.48 20.92 -13.51
C LEU A 65 -0.10 22.41 -13.67
N ALA A 66 1.03 22.85 -13.10
CA ALA A 66 1.50 24.23 -13.16
C ALA A 66 2.27 24.54 -14.46
N ARG A 67 2.78 23.51 -15.16
CA ARG A 67 3.54 23.67 -16.40
C ARG A 67 2.73 23.19 -17.60
N ARG A 68 1.76 24.01 -18.04
CA ARG A 68 0.91 23.72 -19.20
C ARG A 68 1.64 23.75 -20.54
N ASP A 69 2.78 24.46 -20.63
CA ASP A 69 3.46 24.77 -21.89
C ASP A 69 4.74 23.94 -22.15
N ALA A 70 5.08 22.99 -21.28
CA ALA A 70 6.23 22.10 -21.46
C ALA A 70 5.77 20.64 -21.67
N PRO A 71 6.47 19.85 -22.51
CA PRO A 71 6.19 18.41 -22.65
C PRO A 71 6.12 17.74 -21.28
N GLY A 72 5.04 16.97 -21.07
CA GLY A 72 4.56 16.48 -19.78
C GLY A 72 5.64 15.91 -18.87
N VAL A 73 6.14 16.73 -17.94
CA VAL A 73 6.98 16.28 -16.83
C VAL A 73 6.04 15.58 -15.84
N TYR A 74 6.21 14.28 -15.68
CA TYR A 74 5.50 13.49 -14.68
C TYR A 74 6.43 13.25 -13.49
N GLN A 75 5.92 13.51 -12.29
CA GLN A 75 6.51 12.96 -11.07
C GLN A 75 6.12 11.49 -10.97
N THR A 76 7.09 10.65 -10.66
CA THR A 76 6.94 9.19 -10.63
C THR A 76 7.12 8.68 -9.22
N PHE A 77 6.18 7.85 -8.76
CA PHE A 77 6.20 7.25 -7.43
C PHE A 77 5.99 5.75 -7.54
N MET A 78 6.78 4.98 -6.79
CA MET A 78 6.56 3.55 -6.62
C MET A 78 5.79 3.34 -5.33
N ILE A 79 4.65 2.65 -5.42
CA ILE A 79 3.75 2.44 -4.30
C ILE A 79 3.60 0.95 -4.04
N GLU A 80 3.87 0.55 -2.81
CA GLU A 80 3.56 -0.78 -2.30
C GLU A 80 2.39 -0.72 -1.34
N VAL A 81 1.44 -1.62 -1.46
CA VAL A 81 0.25 -1.68 -0.59
C VAL A 81 0.29 -2.94 0.26
N LYS A 82 0.12 -2.78 1.58
CA LYS A 82 0.11 -3.90 2.52
C LYS A 82 -1.03 -3.83 3.50
N TYR A 83 -1.99 -4.74 3.37
CA TYR A 83 -2.97 -4.97 4.44
C TYR A 83 -2.31 -5.61 5.68
N ARG A 84 -2.56 -5.05 6.86
CA ARG A 84 -2.13 -5.57 8.17
C ARG A 84 -3.26 -5.44 9.18
N ALA A 85 -3.77 -6.58 9.66
CA ALA A 85 -4.80 -6.60 10.70
C ALA A 85 -4.29 -6.07 12.06
N ASP A 86 -2.99 -6.18 12.30
CA ASP A 86 -2.29 -5.65 13.47
C ASP A 86 -1.03 -4.95 12.97
N LEU A 87 -1.17 -3.65 12.70
CA LEU A 87 -0.10 -2.85 12.13
C LEU A 87 1.04 -2.64 13.14
N ASP A 88 0.72 -2.33 14.40
CA ASP A 88 1.73 -2.05 15.43
C ASP A 88 2.60 -3.27 15.71
N ARG A 89 2.02 -4.48 15.78
CA ARG A 89 2.81 -5.72 15.87
C ARG A 89 3.73 -5.89 14.67
N TYR A 90 3.23 -5.63 13.46
CA TYR A 90 4.04 -5.73 12.25
C TYR A 90 5.21 -4.76 12.28
N LEU A 91 4.98 -3.48 12.62
CA LEU A 91 6.03 -2.46 12.71
C LEU A 91 7.04 -2.79 13.80
N GLY A 92 6.60 -3.32 14.95
CA GLY A 92 7.49 -3.80 16.01
C GLY A 92 8.39 -4.96 15.57
N LEU A 93 7.90 -5.84 14.68
CA LEU A 93 8.74 -6.88 14.06
C LEU A 93 9.77 -6.27 13.10
N GLN A 94 9.39 -5.27 12.31
CA GLN A 94 10.33 -4.59 11.40
C GLN A 94 11.48 -3.94 12.19
N GLN A 95 11.15 -3.29 13.31
CA GLN A 95 12.16 -2.72 14.20
C GLN A 95 13.10 -3.79 14.76
N ARG A 96 12.55 -4.88 15.33
CA ARG A 96 13.34 -5.94 15.96
C ARG A 96 14.27 -6.67 14.98
N GLU A 97 13.82 -6.87 13.75
CA GLU A 97 14.61 -7.56 12.72
C GLU A 97 15.71 -6.66 12.12
N GLY A 98 15.60 -5.33 12.28
CA GLY A 98 16.61 -4.37 11.81
C GLY A 98 16.92 -4.55 10.33
N GLU A 99 18.20 -4.72 10.00
CA GLU A 99 18.68 -4.91 8.62
C GLU A 99 18.09 -6.16 7.93
N ASN A 100 17.63 -7.15 8.71
CA ASN A 100 17.03 -8.36 8.16
C ASN A 100 15.54 -8.20 7.84
N SER A 101 14.94 -7.08 8.25
CA SER A 101 13.51 -6.81 8.08
C SER A 101 13.10 -6.72 6.60
N PRO A 102 11.87 -7.10 6.26
CA PRO A 102 11.29 -6.84 4.94
C PRO A 102 11.43 -5.38 4.49
N LEU A 103 11.20 -4.40 5.37
CA LEU A 103 11.35 -2.98 5.03
C LEU A 103 12.79 -2.59 4.68
N ALA A 104 13.80 -3.14 5.37
CA ALA A 104 15.21 -2.87 5.06
C ALA A 104 15.59 -3.43 3.68
N LYS A 105 15.11 -4.64 3.38
CA LYS A 105 15.27 -5.27 2.05
C LYS A 105 14.57 -4.46 0.95
N SER A 106 13.33 -4.02 1.20
CA SER A 106 12.60 -3.15 0.26
C SER A 106 13.32 -1.83 0.03
N LYS A 107 13.87 -1.19 1.08
CA LYS A 107 14.67 0.06 0.94
C LYS A 107 15.91 -0.15 0.09
N SER A 108 16.64 -1.26 0.29
CA SER A 108 17.84 -1.58 -0.50
C SER A 108 17.52 -1.79 -1.98
N LYS A 109 16.38 -2.43 -2.31
CA LYS A 109 15.98 -2.70 -3.69
C LYS A 109 15.29 -1.50 -4.36
N TRP A 110 14.46 -0.79 -3.61
CA TRP A 110 13.60 0.29 -4.06
C TRP A 110 13.71 1.49 -3.12
N PRO A 111 14.81 2.26 -3.21
CA PRO A 111 15.07 3.34 -2.26
C PRO A 111 14.03 4.46 -2.30
N ASN A 112 13.29 4.62 -3.40
CA ASN A 112 12.25 5.65 -3.55
C ASN A 112 10.82 5.11 -3.37
N LEU A 113 10.66 3.98 -2.64
CA LEU A 113 9.36 3.34 -2.41
C LEU A 113 8.54 4.07 -1.34
N TYR A 114 7.24 4.18 -1.58
CA TYR A 114 6.26 4.48 -0.54
C TYR A 114 5.49 3.21 -0.21
N VAL A 115 5.42 2.87 1.07
CA VAL A 115 4.59 1.75 1.54
C VAL A 115 3.33 2.31 2.17
N VAL A 116 2.17 1.94 1.64
CA VAL A 116 0.86 2.23 2.20
C VAL A 116 0.34 1.01 2.94
N PHE A 117 0.37 1.09 4.26
CA PHE A 117 -0.25 0.12 5.15
C PHE A 117 -1.75 0.40 5.27
N VAL A 118 -2.54 -0.63 5.04
CA VAL A 118 -3.99 -0.58 5.20
C VAL A 118 -4.40 -1.45 6.37
N THR A 119 -5.19 -0.92 7.29
CA THR A 119 -5.65 -1.65 8.46
C THR A 119 -7.10 -1.32 8.79
N ASP A 120 -7.85 -2.34 9.21
CA ASP A 120 -9.19 -2.21 9.78
C ASP A 120 -9.16 -1.97 11.29
N ARG A 121 -7.96 -1.85 11.90
CA ARG A 121 -7.75 -1.60 13.33
C ARG A 121 -6.65 -0.55 13.54
N PRO A 122 -6.83 0.70 13.09
CA PRO A 122 -5.77 1.69 13.11
C PRO A 122 -5.36 2.17 14.52
N GLY A 123 -6.19 1.93 15.53
CA GLY A 123 -6.07 2.58 16.84
C GLY A 123 -6.86 3.89 16.89
N GLU A 124 -7.07 4.42 18.09
CA GLU A 124 -7.85 5.65 18.28
C GLU A 124 -7.18 6.85 17.61
N GLY A 125 -7.95 7.66 16.88
CA GLY A 125 -7.47 8.85 16.16
C GLY A 125 -6.54 8.58 14.98
N ARG A 126 -6.20 7.32 14.68
CA ARG A 126 -5.31 6.95 13.57
C ARG A 126 -6.08 6.61 12.31
N SER A 127 -5.49 6.97 11.17
CA SER A 127 -6.05 6.64 9.86
C SER A 127 -5.92 5.15 9.52
N CYS A 128 -6.92 4.59 8.84
CA CYS A 128 -6.87 3.24 8.24
C CYS A 128 -5.78 3.11 7.17
N PHE A 129 -5.32 4.22 6.60
CA PHE A 129 -4.31 4.29 5.54
C PHE A 129 -3.08 5.03 6.06
N GLN A 130 -2.12 4.25 6.57
CA GLN A 130 -0.85 4.75 7.09
C GLN A 130 0.23 4.58 6.01
N ALA A 131 1.07 5.58 5.82
CA ALA A 131 2.12 5.59 4.82
C ALA A 131 3.51 5.72 5.45
N LEU A 132 4.50 5.17 4.76
CA LEU A 132 5.92 5.25 5.06
C LEU A 132 6.69 5.58 3.78
N ASP A 133 7.51 6.64 3.83
CA ASP A 133 8.58 6.84 2.85
C ASP A 133 9.80 6.02 3.28
N VAL A 134 10.17 4.98 2.52
CA VAL A 134 11.27 4.09 2.93
C VAL A 134 12.62 4.80 2.97
N ARG A 135 12.78 5.98 2.36
CA ARG A 135 14.02 6.78 2.48
C ARG A 135 14.27 7.17 3.92
N SER A 136 13.20 7.61 4.60
CA SER A 136 13.23 8.02 6.01
C SER A 136 13.28 6.85 7.01
N TYR A 137 13.07 5.61 6.54
CA TYR A 137 13.15 4.44 7.39
C TYR A 137 14.60 4.12 7.78
N ALA A 138 14.88 4.01 9.07
CA ALA A 138 16.15 3.54 9.61
C ALA A 138 15.96 2.15 10.25
N PRO A 139 16.65 1.10 9.78
CA PRO A 139 16.56 -0.23 10.38
C PRO A 139 16.98 -0.22 11.86
N GLY A 140 16.22 -0.92 12.70
CA GLY A 140 16.45 -0.98 14.15
C GLY A 140 15.78 0.15 14.95
N GLU A 141 15.41 1.24 14.28
CA GLU A 141 14.68 2.36 14.89
C GLU A 141 13.16 2.13 14.86
N PRO A 142 12.39 2.79 15.75
CA PRO A 142 10.93 2.76 15.70
C PRO A 142 10.40 3.18 14.32
N VAL A 143 9.62 2.31 13.68
CA VAL A 143 9.04 2.60 12.37
C VAL A 143 7.88 3.58 12.53
N LYS A 144 8.09 4.82 12.09
CA LYS A 144 7.04 5.85 12.13
C LYS A 144 6.26 5.84 10.83
N THR A 145 4.95 5.71 10.94
CA THR A 145 4.02 5.91 9.83
C THR A 145 3.18 7.14 10.11
N GLN A 146 2.69 7.78 9.06
CA GLN A 146 1.76 8.90 9.14
C GLN A 146 0.55 8.63 8.25
N PRO A 147 -0.63 9.23 8.50
CA PRO A 147 -1.75 9.18 7.56
C PRO A 147 -1.31 9.49 6.12
N LEU A 148 -1.87 8.78 5.14
CA LEU A 148 -1.47 8.90 3.73
C LEU A 148 -1.53 10.35 3.21
N TYR A 149 -2.52 11.13 3.65
CA TYR A 149 -2.67 12.53 3.25
C TYR A 149 -1.64 13.49 3.88
N GLU A 150 -0.89 13.04 4.89
CA GLU A 150 0.18 13.85 5.50
C GLU A 150 1.50 13.72 4.74
N ILE A 151 1.64 12.75 3.83
CA ILE A 151 2.82 12.65 2.97
C ILE A 151 2.73 13.74 1.90
N ALA A 152 3.30 14.91 2.19
CA ALA A 152 3.19 16.10 1.34
C ALA A 152 3.58 15.82 -0.13
N ALA A 153 4.61 15.00 -0.36
CA ALA A 153 5.07 14.65 -1.71
C ALA A 153 4.03 13.88 -2.55
N LEU A 154 3.07 13.19 -1.92
CA LEU A 154 2.01 12.45 -2.61
C LEU A 154 0.75 13.29 -2.87
N GLU A 155 0.65 14.46 -2.23
CA GLU A 155 -0.45 15.43 -2.48
C GLU A 155 -1.84 14.76 -2.50
N ILE A 156 -2.07 13.83 -1.58
CA ILE A 156 -3.35 13.13 -1.42
C ILE A 156 -4.23 13.96 -0.49
N TYR A 157 -5.43 14.31 -0.94
CA TYR A 157 -6.36 15.14 -0.16
C TYR A 157 -6.91 14.41 1.07
N PRO A 158 -7.00 15.05 2.26
CA PRO A 158 -7.52 14.43 3.47
C PRO A 158 -8.94 13.86 3.32
N ASN A 159 -9.87 14.62 2.71
CA ASN A 159 -11.26 14.17 2.50
C ASN A 159 -11.34 12.89 1.67
N ASN A 160 -10.46 12.77 0.66
CA ASN A 160 -10.39 11.57 -0.17
C ASN A 160 -10.03 10.35 0.69
N VAL A 161 -9.07 10.48 1.61
CA VAL A 161 -8.70 9.38 2.52
C VAL A 161 -9.87 9.06 3.47
N ILE A 162 -10.46 10.06 4.12
CA ILE A 162 -11.55 9.90 5.10
C ILE A 162 -12.73 9.12 4.49
N GLU A 163 -13.20 9.51 3.30
CA GLU A 163 -14.27 8.79 2.59
C GLU A 163 -13.92 7.31 2.34
N HIS A 164 -12.67 7.03 1.97
CA HIS A 164 -12.23 5.65 1.75
C HIS A 164 -12.05 4.88 3.06
N GLU A 165 -11.85 5.53 4.20
CA GLU A 165 -11.83 4.86 5.51
C GLU A 165 -13.20 4.34 5.87
N GLU A 166 -14.24 5.12 5.64
CA GLU A 166 -15.62 4.68 5.86
C GLU A 166 -15.93 3.45 5.00
N LEU A 167 -15.56 3.48 3.72
CA LEU A 167 -15.70 2.34 2.82
C LEU A 167 -14.86 1.14 3.29
N ALA A 168 -13.61 1.35 3.71
CA ALA A 168 -12.74 0.28 4.21
C ALA A 168 -13.34 -0.40 5.45
N ARG A 169 -13.85 0.39 6.41
CA ARG A 169 -14.50 -0.14 7.63
C ARG A 169 -15.72 -0.98 7.29
N GLN A 170 -16.54 -0.55 6.33
CA GLN A 170 -17.70 -1.33 5.87
C GLN A 170 -17.26 -2.64 5.20
N LEU A 171 -16.36 -2.58 4.22
CA LEU A 171 -15.91 -3.76 3.48
C LEU A 171 -15.19 -4.78 4.37
N PHE A 172 -14.28 -4.32 5.22
CA PHE A 172 -13.54 -5.21 6.12
C PHE A 172 -14.41 -5.74 7.26
N GLY A 173 -15.38 -4.95 7.73
CA GLY A 173 -16.39 -5.40 8.70
C GLY A 173 -17.26 -6.53 8.15
N LEU A 174 -17.72 -6.42 6.89
CA LEU A 174 -18.45 -7.49 6.21
C LEU A 174 -17.60 -8.76 6.06
N LEU A 175 -16.33 -8.63 5.71
CA LEU A 175 -15.44 -9.81 5.62
C LEU A 175 -15.18 -10.45 6.98
N ALA A 176 -15.09 -9.64 8.04
CA ALA A 176 -14.93 -10.13 9.40
C ALA A 176 -16.17 -10.90 9.87
N SER A 177 -17.38 -10.43 9.54
CA SER A 177 -18.62 -11.13 9.90
C SER A 177 -18.77 -12.47 9.17
N LEU A 178 -18.30 -12.57 7.92
CA LEU A 178 -18.22 -13.84 7.18
C LEU A 178 -17.23 -14.85 7.79
N SER A 179 -16.32 -14.39 8.65
CA SER A 179 -15.34 -15.24 9.35
C SER A 179 -15.86 -15.78 10.68
N ALA A 180 -16.84 -15.09 11.28
CA ALA A 180 -17.39 -15.48 12.56
C ALA A 180 -18.32 -16.69 12.36
N PRO A 181 -18.24 -17.74 13.19
CA PRO A 181 -19.21 -18.83 13.11
C PRO A 181 -20.61 -18.26 13.32
N SER A 182 -21.54 -18.65 12.46
CA SER A 182 -22.97 -18.45 12.68
C SER A 182 -23.28 -18.96 14.09
N ARG A 183 -23.77 -18.08 14.97
CA ARG A 183 -24.27 -18.49 16.28
C ARG A 183 -25.49 -19.39 16.11
#